data_AF-U2Q264-F1
#
_entry.id   AF-U2Q264-F1
#
_cell.length_a   1.000
_cell.length_b   1.000
_cell.length_c   1.000
_cell.angle_alpha   90.00
_cell.angle_beta   90.00
_cell.angle_gamma   90.00
#
_symmetry.space_group_name_H-M   'P 1'
#
loop_
_entity.id
_entity.type
_entity.pdbx_description
1 polymer ?
#
loop_
_entity_poly.entity_id
_entity_poly.type
_entity_poly.pdbx_seq_one_letter_code
_entity_poly.pdbx_strand_id
1 'polypeptide(L)' 'MYDESADSWRLSPAYDLTYSNTYYGEHTTTVDGNGRNPGKKELLAVGTMAGMKKELCMDIITEIKSSINGMLEMYLK' A
#
# COMPACT_ATOMS: atom_id res chain seq x y z
N MET A 1 -9.73 15.90 -1.75
CA MET A 1 -10.43 17.01 -1.09
C MET A 1 -9.71 18.29 -1.45
N TYR A 2 -10.45 19.30 -1.91
CA TYR A 2 -9.88 20.59 -2.23
C TYR A 2 -9.65 21.39 -0.94
N ASP A 3 -8.47 21.97 -0.81
CA ASP A 3 -8.07 22.87 0.28
C ASP A 3 -8.04 24.30 -0.27
N GLU A 4 -9.10 25.06 0.01
CA GLU A 4 -9.27 26.44 -0.45
C GLU A 4 -8.14 27.36 0.04
N SER A 5 -7.61 27.12 1.25
CA SER A 5 -6.56 27.97 1.83
C SER A 5 -5.22 27.84 1.13
N ALA A 6 -4.96 26.65 0.58
CA ALA A 6 -3.73 26.32 -0.13
C ALA A 6 -3.94 26.26 -1.66
N ASP A 7 -5.13 26.58 -2.15
CA ASP A 7 -5.58 26.42 -3.55
C ASP A 7 -5.07 25.10 -4.18
N SER A 8 -5.29 23.99 -3.47
CA SER A 8 -4.67 22.71 -3.85
C SER A 8 -5.53 21.50 -3.53
N TRP A 9 -5.22 20.39 -4.20
CA TRP A 9 -5.87 19.10 -3.97
C TRP A 9 -5.06 18.26 -2.98
N ARG A 10 -5.75 17.67 -1.99
CA ARG A 10 -5.20 16.67 -1.07
C ARG A 10 -5.92 15.35 -1.22
N LEU A 11 -5.24 14.24 -0.98
CA LEU A 11 -5.90 12.93 -0.88
C LEU A 11 -6.85 12.92 0.33
N SER A 12 -8.03 12.32 0.17
CA SER A 12 -8.85 11.97 1.31
C SER A 12 -8.21 10.81 2.08
N PRO A 13 -8.58 10.58 3.35
CA PRO A 13 -8.30 9.30 4.00
C PRO A 13 -8.77 8.11 3.14
N ALA A 14 -8.12 6.96 3.30
CA ALA A 14 -8.59 5.71 2.70
C ALA A 14 -9.93 5.30 3.35
N TYR A 15 -10.85 4.80 2.54
CA TYR A 15 -12.18 4.33 2.95
C TYR A 15 -12.53 3.03 2.22
N ASP A 16 -13.64 2.40 2.61
CA ASP A 16 -14.11 1.11 2.05
C ASP A 16 -13.06 -0.02 2.14
N LEU A 17 -12.40 -0.10 3.30
CA LEU A 17 -11.44 -1.16 3.58
C LEU A 17 -12.16 -2.42 4.03
N THR A 18 -12.46 -3.31 3.08
CA THR A 18 -13.01 -4.63 3.35
C THR A 18 -12.03 -5.72 2.94
N TYR A 19 -11.86 -6.74 3.78
CA TYR A 19 -11.09 -7.91 3.39
C TYR A 19 -11.89 -8.69 2.36
N SER A 20 -11.29 -8.89 1.18
CA SER A 20 -11.92 -9.60 0.07
C SER A 20 -10.98 -10.66 -0.47
N ASN A 21 -11.50 -11.88 -0.60
CA ASN A 21 -10.92 -12.94 -1.41
C ASN A 21 -11.69 -12.99 -2.73
N THR A 22 -11.24 -12.23 -3.73
CA THR A 22 -11.89 -12.22 -5.04
C THR A 22 -11.95 -13.65 -5.61
N TYR A 23 -13.02 -13.98 -6.33
CA TYR A 23 -13.24 -15.32 -6.92
C TYR A 23 -12.09 -15.77 -7.82
N TYR A 24 -11.36 -14.82 -8.42
CA TYR A 24 -10.23 -15.06 -9.32
C TYR A 24 -8.86 -15.02 -8.64
N GLY A 25 -8.81 -14.71 -7.34
CA GLY A 25 -7.57 -14.68 -6.56
C GLY A 25 -6.62 -13.55 -6.93
N GLU A 26 -7.13 -12.44 -7.46
CA GLU A 26 -6.34 -11.25 -7.83
C GLU A 26 -6.89 -9.96 -7.20
N HIS A 27 -5.99 -9.03 -6.91
CA HIS A 27 -6.26 -7.64 -6.58
C HIS A 27 -6.92 -6.91 -7.75
N THR A 28 -7.79 -5.93 -7.44
CA THR A 28 -8.46 -5.09 -8.46
C THR A 28 -7.47 -4.26 -9.29
N THR A 29 -6.30 -3.96 -8.74
CA THR A 29 -5.20 -3.26 -9.44
C THR A 29 -3.92 -4.03 -9.23
N THR A 30 -3.17 -4.26 -10.30
CA THR A 30 -1.89 -4.97 -10.24
C THR A 30 -0.80 -4.05 -9.69
N VAL A 31 0.20 -4.66 -9.05
CA VAL A 31 1.42 -3.96 -8.63
C VAL A 31 2.55 -4.52 -9.48
N ASP A 32 3.15 -3.69 -10.34
CA ASP A 32 4.19 -4.12 -11.28
C ASP A 32 3.77 -5.35 -12.12
N GLY A 33 2.51 -5.37 -12.58
CA GLY A 33 1.93 -6.48 -13.35
C GLY A 33 1.54 -7.72 -12.53
N ASN A 34 1.85 -7.76 -11.23
CA ASN A 34 1.45 -8.85 -10.34
C ASN A 34 0.08 -8.55 -9.70
N GLY A 35 -0.95 -9.26 -10.15
CA GLY A 35 -2.31 -9.17 -9.61
C GLY A 35 -2.57 -10.11 -8.44
N ARG A 36 -1.76 -11.15 -8.22
CA ARG A 36 -2.11 -12.24 -7.29
C ARG A 36 -1.49 -12.10 -5.92
N ASN A 37 -0.17 -11.98 -5.87
CA ASN A 37 0.60 -11.93 -4.63
C ASN A 37 1.76 -10.93 -4.77
N PRO A 38 1.47 -9.62 -4.87
CA PRO A 38 2.53 -8.62 -4.94
C PRO A 38 3.34 -8.60 -3.65
N GLY A 39 4.67 -8.50 -3.78
CA GLY A 39 5.59 -8.49 -2.67
C GLY A 39 6.49 -7.25 -2.67
N LYS A 40 7.54 -7.31 -1.85
CA LYS A 40 8.52 -6.22 -1.70
C LYS A 40 9.13 -5.77 -3.03
N LYS A 41 9.39 -6.71 -3.95
CA LYS A 41 10.02 -6.41 -5.24
C LYS A 41 9.10 -5.51 -6.07
N GLU A 42 7.83 -5.89 -6.21
CA GLU A 42 6.84 -5.16 -7.00
C GLU A 42 6.52 -3.79 -6.37
N LEU A 43 6.39 -3.73 -5.04
CA LEU A 43 6.18 -2.47 -4.32
C LEU A 43 7.33 -1.49 -4.51
N LEU A 44 8.58 -1.98 -4.45
CA LEU A 44 9.76 -1.15 -4.68
C LEU A 44 9.86 -0.66 -6.12
N ALA A 45 9.52 -1.53 -7.09
CA ALA A 45 9.51 -1.17 -8.51
C ALA A 45 8.50 -0.04 -8.78
N VAL A 46 7.25 -0.18 -8.34
CA VAL A 46 6.21 0.86 -8.53
C VAL A 46 6.61 2.18 -7.87
N GLY A 47 7.07 2.16 -6.62
CA GLY A 47 7.45 3.39 -5.92
C GLY A 47 8.61 4.12 -6.60
N THR A 48 9.64 3.39 -7.04
CA THR A 48 10.78 4.01 -7.74
C THR A 48 10.41 4.51 -9.13
N MET A 49 9.57 3.78 -9.88
CA MET A 49 9.03 4.26 -11.17
C MET A 49 8.17 5.51 -11.02
N ALA A 50 7.47 5.67 -9.89
CA ALA A 50 6.71 6.87 -9.55
C ALA A 50 7.58 8.06 -9.10
N GLY A 51 8.91 7.92 -9.09
CA GLY A 51 9.86 8.98 -8.73
C GLY A 51 10.19 9.08 -7.25
N MET A 52 9.79 8.11 -6.42
CA MET A 52 10.16 8.07 -5.01
C MET A 52 11.59 7.57 -4.83
N LYS A 53 12.28 8.10 -3.80
CA LYS A 53 13.60 7.60 -3.41
C LYS A 53 13.50 6.14 -2.96
N LYS A 54 14.45 5.32 -3.39
CA LYS A 54 14.49 3.90 -3.06
C LYS A 54 14.48 3.66 -1.55
N GLU A 55 15.21 4.47 -0.80
CA GLU A 55 15.32 4.40 0.66
C GLU A 55 13.95 4.66 1.31
N LEU A 56 13.24 5.69 0.87
CA LEU A 56 11.89 6.01 1.37
C LEU A 56 10.90 4.86 1.09
N CYS A 57 10.92 4.28 -0.11
CA CYS A 57 10.07 3.13 -0.42
C CYS A 57 10.37 1.95 0.52
N MET A 58 11.64 1.70 0.78
CA MET A 58 12.08 0.61 1.66
C MET A 58 11.69 0.82 3.11
N ASP A 59 11.77 2.06 3.59
CA ASP A 59 11.34 2.44 4.94
C ASP A 59 9.85 2.20 5.11
N ILE A 60 9.01 2.70 4.19
CA ILE A 60 7.55 2.52 4.21
C ILE A 60 7.16 1.04 4.17
N ILE A 61 7.77 0.25 3.27
CA ILE A 61 7.49 -1.20 3.17
C ILE A 61 7.81 -1.91 4.50
N THR A 62 8.90 -1.51 5.14
CA THR A 62 9.37 -2.13 6.40
C THR A 62 8.48 -1.73 7.57
N GLU A 63 8.12 -0.44 7.67
CA GLU A 63 7.23 0.10 8.69
C GLU A 63 5.86 -0.59 8.67
N ILE A 64 5.24 -0.69 7.49
CA ILE A 64 3.93 -1.34 7.32
C ILE A 64 4.02 -2.82 7.74
N LYS A 65 5.04 -3.54 7.28
CA LYS A 65 5.22 -4.95 7.62
C LYS A 65 5.41 -5.16 9.13
N SER A 66 6.21 -4.31 9.77
CA SER A 66 6.44 -4.36 11.22
C SER A 66 5.16 -4.09 12.00
N SER A 67 4.39 -3.08 11.59
CA SER A 67 3.12 -2.71 12.23
C SER A 67 2.11 -3.86 12.14
N ILE A 68 1.95 -4.47 10.96
CA ILE A 68 1.05 -5.60 10.75
C ILE A 68 1.44 -6.79 11.63
N ASN A 69 2.73 -7.16 11.67
CA ASN A 69 3.19 -8.27 12.50
C ASN A 69 2.89 -8.02 13.98
N GLY A 70 3.21 -6.82 14.49
CA GLY A 70 2.94 -6.48 15.89
C GLY A 70 1.44 -6.49 16.23
N MET A 71 0.59 -6.03 15.32
CA MET A 71 -0.87 -6.08 15.52
C MET A 71 -1.42 -7.51 15.45
N LEU A 72 -0.99 -8.30 14.46
CA LEU A 72 -1.44 -9.70 14.29
C LEU A 72 -1.01 -10.60 15.44
N GLU A 73 0.17 -10.40 16.01
CA GLU A 73 0.63 -11.11 17.21
C GLU A 73 -0.34 -10.96 18.39
N MET A 74 -1.12 -9.88 18.45
CA MET A 74 -2.15 -9.70 19.48
C MET A 74 -3.36 -10.61 19.30
N TYR A 75 -3.63 -11.06 18.06
CA TYR A 75 -4.81 -11.86 17.71
C TYR A 75 -4.50 -13.36 17.54
N LEU A 76 -3.22 -13.74 17.47
CA LEU A 76 -2.76 -15.13 17.30
C LEU A 76 -2.35 -15.80 18.62
N LYS A 77 -2.68 -15.19 19.78
CA LYS A 77 -2.58 -15.80 21.12
C LYS A 77 -3.87 -16.51 21.47
#